data_AF-A0A3P7JG91-F1
#
_entry.id   AF-A0A3P7JG91-F1
#
_cell.length_a   1.000
_cell.length_b   1.000
_cell.length_c   1.000
_cell.angle_alpha   90.00
_cell.angle_beta   90.00
_cell.angle_gamma   90.00
#
_symmetry.space_group_name_H-M   'P 1'
#
loop_
_entity.id
_entity.type
_entity.pdbx_description
1 polymer ?
#
loop_
_entity_poly.entity_id
_entity_poly.type
_entity_poly.pdbx_seq_one_letter_code
_entity_poly.pdbx_strand_id
1 'polypeptide(L)'
;MVLFNQVYCIDYNGWISGASTAPPPKQVDFSSQTIPELIYTRASSDRVAAVFDAEKVSLTFAKVVTEMEALAAGLLSTGLAPGDRILICGSNHSQ
;
A
#
# COMPACT_ATOMS: atom_id res chain seq x y z
N MET A 1 -19.02 -5.60 -26.44
CA MET A 1 -19.12 -5.94 -25.01
C MET A 1 -17.93 -5.31 -24.31
N VAL A 2 -18.11 -4.14 -23.70
CA VAL A 2 -17.03 -3.36 -23.08
C VAL A 2 -17.02 -3.73 -21.60
N LEU A 3 -16.05 -4.54 -21.17
CA LEU A 3 -15.79 -4.80 -19.76
C LEU A 3 -14.97 -3.62 -19.23
N PHE A 4 -15.53 -2.91 -18.26
CA PHE A 4 -14.94 -1.76 -17.59
C PHE A 4 -13.57 -2.12 -17.02
N ASN A 5 -12.50 -1.54 -17.58
CA ASN A 5 -11.17 -1.59 -17.01
C ASN A 5 -11.01 -0.42 -16.02
N GLN A 6 -11.74 -0.50 -14.90
CA GLN A 6 -11.66 0.52 -13.85
C GLN A 6 -10.46 0.19 -12.95
N VAL A 7 -9.31 0.76 -13.28
CA VAL A 7 -8.21 0.88 -12.33
C VAL A 7 -8.66 1.93 -11.31
N TYR A 8 -8.96 1.53 -10.08
CA TYR A 8 -9.17 2.47 -8.99
C TYR A 8 -7.82 3.09 -8.60
N CYS A 9 -7.33 4.01 -9.42
CA CYS A 9 -6.37 5.00 -8.95
C CYS A 9 -7.18 5.93 -8.06
N ILE A 10 -7.11 5.77 -6.74
CA ILE A 10 -7.55 6.85 -5.84
C ILE A 10 -6.57 7.99 -6.06
N ASP A 11 -6.91 8.91 -6.95
CA ASP A 11 -6.16 10.14 -7.14
C ASP A 11 -6.43 11.05 -5.94
N TYR A 12 -5.62 10.90 -4.90
CA TYR A 12 -5.65 11.77 -3.73
C TYR A 12 -5.30 13.24 -4.06
N ASN A 13 -4.78 13.50 -5.27
CA ASN A 13 -4.40 14.84 -5.73
C ASN A 13 -5.49 15.51 -6.60
N GLY A 14 -6.51 14.76 -7.03
CA GLY A 14 -7.57 15.20 -7.95
C GLY A 14 -8.76 15.90 -7.29
N TRP A 15 -8.62 16.48 -6.08
CA TRP A 15 -9.74 17.16 -5.44
C TRP A 15 -10.14 18.44 -6.20
N ILE A 16 -11.34 18.44 -6.77
CA ILE A 16 -11.90 19.62 -7.44
C ILE A 16 -12.55 20.52 -6.40
N SER A 17 -11.97 21.70 -6.18
CA SER A 17 -12.56 22.74 -5.31
C SER A 17 -13.99 23.08 -5.76
N GLY A 18 -14.95 22.98 -4.85
CA GLY A 18 -16.37 23.24 -5.11
C GLY A 18 -17.21 22.03 -5.56
N ALA A 19 -16.60 20.87 -5.79
CA ALA A 19 -17.34 19.64 -6.14
C ALA A 19 -18.02 18.97 -4.92
N SER A 20 -17.66 19.36 -3.70
CA SER A 20 -18.24 18.82 -2.47
C SER A 20 -18.18 19.85 -1.34
N THR A 21 -19.16 19.79 -0.44
CA THR A 21 -19.19 20.56 0.83
C THR A 21 -18.38 19.88 1.93
N ALA A 22 -17.95 18.64 1.73
CA ALA A 22 -17.04 17.96 2.63
C ALA A 22 -15.63 18.59 2.55
N PRO A 23 -14.86 18.59 3.65
CA PRO A 23 -13.48 19.06 3.59
C PRO A 23 -12.68 18.21 2.58
N PRO A 24 -11.71 18.82 1.87
CA PRO A 24 -10.83 18.08 0.98
C PRO A 24 -10.17 16.91 1.74
N PRO A 25 -10.00 15.75 1.10
CA PRO A 25 -9.31 14.63 1.72
C PRO A 25 -7.91 15.06 2.11
N LYS A 26 -7.44 14.54 3.25
CA LYS A 26 -6.06 14.78 3.69
C LYS A 26 -5.12 14.27 2.61
N GLN A 27 -4.48 15.20 1.89
CA GLN A 27 -3.45 14.86 0.93
C GLN A 27 -2.25 14.27 1.66
N VAL A 28 -1.74 13.16 1.13
CA VAL A 28 -0.48 12.59 1.56
C VAL A 28 0.60 13.35 0.81
N ASP A 29 1.50 14.00 1.56
CA ASP A 29 2.67 14.61 0.97
C ASP A 29 3.69 13.52 0.62
N PHE A 30 3.68 13.10 -0.64
CA PHE A 30 4.60 12.08 -1.17
C PHE A 30 6.04 12.59 -1.31
N SER A 31 6.30 13.87 -1.08
CA SER A 31 7.65 14.44 -1.17
C SER A 31 8.42 14.38 0.14
N SER A 32 7.74 14.29 1.28
CA SER A 32 8.36 14.28 2.61
C SER A 32 8.53 12.89 3.22
N GLN A 33 7.89 11.85 2.67
CA GLN A 33 7.92 10.49 3.21
C GLN A 33 8.04 9.44 2.12
N THR A 34 8.82 8.41 2.40
CA THR A 34 8.88 7.19 1.61
C THR A 34 7.62 6.35 1.79
N ILE A 35 7.33 5.47 0.84
CA ILE A 35 6.18 4.56 0.92
C ILE A 35 6.21 3.69 2.20
N PRO A 36 7.35 3.08 2.59
CA PRO A 36 7.45 2.34 3.86
C PRO A 36 7.15 3.20 5.09
N GLU A 37 7.61 4.46 5.13
CA GLU A 37 7.35 5.36 6.26
C GLU A 37 5.85 5.59 6.49
N LEU A 38 5.05 5.71 5.43
CA LEU A 38 3.59 5.81 5.55
C LEU A 38 2.99 4.60 6.29
N ILE A 39 3.51 3.40 6.04
CA ILE A 39 3.06 2.17 6.71
C ILE A 39 3.52 2.18 8.18
N TYR A 40 4.76 2.59 8.46
CA TYR A 40 5.27 2.67 9.83
C TYR A 40 4.49 3.65 10.71
N THR A 41 3.93 4.74 10.17
CA THR A 41 3.05 5.64 10.94
C THR A 41 1.81 4.96 11.52
N ARG A 42 1.47 3.77 11.00
CA ARG A 42 0.33 2.95 11.43
C ARG A 42 0.76 1.63 12.07
N ALA A 43 2.05 1.41 12.31
CA ALA A 43 2.59 0.12 12.79
C ALA A 43 1.95 -0.37 14.10
N SER A 44 1.62 0.54 15.02
CA SER A 44 0.95 0.23 16.29
C SER A 44 -0.57 0.08 16.18
N SER A 45 -1.14 0.16 14.97
CA SER A 45 -2.56 0.05 14.75
C SER A 45 -2.98 -1.40 14.53
N ASP A 46 -3.87 -1.89 15.39
CA ASP A 46 -4.54 -3.19 15.22
C ASP A 46 -5.70 -3.14 14.22
N ARG A 47 -5.88 -2.00 13.51
CA ARG A 47 -6.89 -1.89 12.47
C ARG A 47 -6.52 -2.76 11.27
N VAL A 48 -7.54 -3.34 10.65
CA VAL A 48 -7.41 -4.05 9.38
C VAL A 48 -6.89 -3.08 8.30
N ALA A 49 -5.77 -3.45 7.69
CA ALA A 49 -5.09 -2.73 6.63
C ALA A 49 -5.47 -3.28 5.24
N ALA A 50 -5.57 -4.61 5.13
CA ALA A 50 -5.90 -5.29 3.87
C ALA A 50 -6.80 -6.51 4.14
N VAL A 51 -7.74 -6.75 3.24
CA VAL A 51 -8.64 -7.91 3.26
C VAL A 51 -8.45 -8.68 1.96
N PHE A 52 -8.19 -9.98 2.09
CA PHE A 52 -8.03 -10.93 0.98
C PHE A 52 -9.21 -11.89 1.01
N ASP A 53 -10.32 -11.51 0.39
CA ASP A 53 -11.59 -12.23 0.47
C ASP A 53 -11.49 -13.68 -0.03
N ALA A 54 -10.75 -13.90 -1.12
CA ALA A 54 -10.56 -15.23 -1.69
C ALA A 54 -9.87 -16.21 -0.71
N GLU A 55 -9.02 -15.68 0.16
CA GLU A 55 -8.26 -16.44 1.15
C GLU A 55 -8.94 -16.44 2.52
N LYS A 56 -9.98 -15.61 2.71
CA LYS A 56 -10.64 -15.35 4.00
C LYS A 56 -9.66 -14.86 5.07
N VAL A 57 -8.67 -14.07 4.64
CA VAL A 57 -7.63 -13.50 5.51
C VAL A 57 -7.75 -11.99 5.56
N SER A 58 -7.47 -11.43 6.72
CA SER A 58 -7.33 -9.98 6.92
C SER A 58 -6.00 -9.71 7.62
N LEU A 59 -5.27 -8.71 7.14
CA LEU A 59 -3.99 -8.29 7.71
C LEU A 59 -4.18 -6.97 8.44
N THR A 60 -3.66 -6.86 9.66
CA THR A 60 -3.55 -5.59 10.39
C THR A 60 -2.33 -4.81 9.91
N PHE A 61 -2.24 -3.52 10.23
CA PHE A 61 -1.03 -2.74 9.93
C PHE A 61 0.20 -3.32 10.62
N ALA A 62 0.08 -3.78 11.87
CA ALA A 62 1.17 -4.45 12.58
C ALA A 62 1.67 -5.70 11.83
N LYS A 63 0.76 -6.50 11.26
CA LYS A 63 1.11 -7.68 10.46
C LYS A 63 1.78 -7.28 9.15
N VAL A 64 1.26 -6.28 8.44
CA VAL A 64 1.87 -5.75 7.21
C VAL A 64 3.29 -5.27 7.45
N VAL A 65 3.54 -4.53 8.54
CA VAL A 65 4.89 -4.10 8.92
C VAL A 65 5.81 -5.30 9.15
N THR A 66 5.33 -6.31 9.88
CA THR A 66 6.12 -7.52 10.14
C THR A 66 6.51 -8.25 8.84
N GLU A 67 5.56 -8.44 7.92
CA GLU A 67 5.84 -9.09 6.62
C GLU A 67 6.77 -8.23 5.74
N MET A 68 6.60 -6.92 5.74
CA MET A 68 7.45 -5.98 5.00
C MET A 68 8.90 -6.03 5.48
N GLU A 69 9.12 -6.03 6.80
CA GLU A 69 10.46 -6.15 7.40
C GLU A 69 11.11 -7.51 7.08
N ALA A 70 10.34 -8.60 7.16
CA ALA A 70 10.83 -9.92 6.82
C ALA A 70 11.25 -10.01 5.35
N LEU A 71 10.45 -9.47 4.44
CA LEU A 71 10.78 -9.37 3.02
C LEU A 71 12.03 -8.51 2.80
N ALA A 72 12.11 -7.33 3.43
CA ALA A 72 13.25 -6.44 3.31
C ALA A 72 14.55 -7.11 3.79
N ALA A 73 14.53 -7.77 4.94
CA ALA A 73 15.66 -8.53 5.46
C ALA A 73 16.08 -9.66 4.51
N GLY A 74 15.10 -10.38 3.94
CA GLY A 74 15.33 -11.42 2.94
C GLY A 74 16.02 -10.86 1.69
N LEU A 75 15.50 -9.78 1.11
CA LEU A 75 16.09 -9.15 -0.07
C LEU A 75 17.51 -8.65 0.21
N LEU A 76 17.75 -7.97 1.34
CA LEU A 76 19.08 -7.52 1.74
C LEU A 76 20.05 -8.70 1.89
N SER A 77 19.59 -9.83 2.43
CA SER A 77 20.43 -11.03 2.60
C SER A 77 20.89 -11.65 1.27
N THR A 78 20.16 -11.41 0.17
CA THR A 78 20.57 -11.85 -1.18
C THR A 78 21.66 -10.97 -1.80
N GLY A 79 22.01 -9.84 -1.16
CA GLY A 79 22.97 -8.88 -1.67
C GLY A 79 22.37 -7.81 -2.60
N LEU A 80 21.04 -7.71 -2.67
CA LEU A 80 20.37 -6.63 -3.39
C LEU A 80 20.73 -5.27 -2.79
N ALA A 81 21.06 -4.33 -3.65
CA ALA A 81 21.44 -2.97 -3.31
C ALA A 81 20.40 -1.95 -3.77
N PRO A 82 20.38 -0.74 -3.18
CA PRO A 82 19.54 0.34 -3.67
C PRO A 82 19.76 0.61 -5.17
N GLY A 83 18.67 0.61 -5.94
CA GLY A 83 18.70 0.79 -7.39
C GLY A 83 18.53 -0.52 -8.18
N ASP A 84 18.73 -1.67 -7.55
CA ASP A 84 18.41 -2.97 -8.15
C ASP A 84 16.90 -3.12 -8.38
N ARG A 85 16.54 -4.00 -9.31
CA ARG A 85 15.16 -4.20 -9.75
C ARG A 85 14.71 -5.62 -9.44
N ILE A 86 13.49 -5.73 -8.93
CA ILE A 86 12.85 -7.00 -8.61
C ILE A 86 11.60 -7.13 -9.49
N LEU A 87 11.35 -8.34 -10.00
CA LEU A 87 10.12 -8.69 -10.68
C LEU A 87 9.17 -9.38 -9.69
N ILE A 88 7.95 -8.87 -9.57
CA ILE A 88 6.87 -9.52 -8.82
C ILE A 88 5.84 -10.02 -9.85
N CYS A 89 5.59 -11.32 -9.88
CA CYS A 89 4.61 -11.94 -10.76
C CYS A 89 3.71 -12.87 -9.96
N GLY A 90 2.42 -12.55 -9.92
CA GLY A 90 1.41 -13.33 -9.20
C GLY A 90 0.03 -12.73 -9.39
N SER A 91 -0.99 -13.48 -8.97
CA SER A 91 -2.33 -12.93 -8.75
C SER A 91 -2.36 -12.13 -7.46
N ASN A 92 -3.41 -11.35 -7.24
CA ASN A 92 -3.65 -10.74 -5.92
C ASN A 92 -3.75 -11.86 -4.87
N HIS A 93 -2.81 -11.89 -3.93
CA HIS A 93 -2.76 -12.85 -2.84
C HIS A 93 -2.17 -12.20 -1.58
N SER A 94 -2.37 -12.84 -0.43
CA SER A 94 -1.85 -12.32 0.85
C SER A 94 -0.36 -12.56 1.08
N GLN A 95 0.31 -13.45 0.32
CA GLN A 95 1.74 -13.80 0.48
C GLN A 95 2.51 -14.08 -0.80
#